data_AF-A0AAW8U034-F1
#
_entry.id   AF-A0AAW8U034-F1
#
_cell.length_a   1.000
_cell.length_b   1.000
_cell.length_c   1.000
_cell.angle_alpha   90.00
_cell.angle_beta   90.00
_cell.angle_gamma   90.00
#
_symmetry.space_group_name_H-M   'P 1'
#
loop_
_entity.id
_entity.type
_entity.pdbx_description
1 polymer ?
#
loop_
_entity_poly.entity_id
_entity_poly.type
_entity_poly.pdbx_seq_one_letter_code
_entity_poly.pdbx_strand_id
1 'polypeptide(L)'
;MKTIAEELDRTEQSVRMKAYKLGLVKQGNRKQFSEDEIDYIIENYPTVPTRVIAEKVNCSETRIYSFARQMGLEKENREVNWTDEDIEFLKNHLDMPYEDLTKALKKSKERVYKKIKELGLRKLIQSDWTPEQDQMLKDNLGSLTVGRLSKLIGKSIPAIRTRCKRLGLFEPALMHPGWTEEHDQLLRDDNGFATISETAEKLGRAYSSIRSRKIRLGLTTNFEDIPDHEPVIRRLVGENKYVEEIAKETGFTIKNLIRYGFENNIPIKSEPKRLSSEIRACRYGFEDEVDLKSKKLLFIEWYRHWAKTFRMDGVAEGTRNRYFYIYCNIYENKLGQMRLKDIRRSDVQAYANDFGKDHAKKTVFAHMQILRSCMKDAMAEGLIEFNPAANIQMTYTEQRLSPMELKKKREEKKWLEVNEYQLFKQHLIMKLQRALYEKPDYGPYLGGAKKVTPVQTLMVIILVALKTGMRFSEILGLTRDDILTETSELVVDKTWGYRVGKDHHKFLPTKNISSIRHVAVDPEMMIMLDLYIRWQDEHDVETLENTLFNSPYGDIFNSTINKKMAELLEEIGIKPLTLHKLRHTHASYLIAKKVPIEVVAKRLGHTDTNMIRKTYGHLLKETEEKGISQILSLI
;
A
#
# COMPACT_ATOMS: atom_id res chain seq x y z
N MET A 1 15.04 43.17 -18.42
CA MET A 1 14.15 42.08 -17.97
C MET A 1 12.71 42.38 -18.35
N LYS A 2 12.14 43.52 -17.96
CA LYS A 2 10.82 44.00 -18.42
C LYS A 2 10.62 44.00 -19.96
N THR A 3 11.55 44.57 -20.73
CA THR A 3 11.46 44.60 -22.21
C THR A 3 11.46 43.20 -22.85
N ILE A 4 12.31 42.29 -22.33
CA ILE A 4 12.35 40.88 -22.76
C ILE A 4 11.06 40.14 -22.36
N ALA A 5 10.46 40.53 -21.24
CA ALA A 5 9.21 39.95 -20.76
C ALA A 5 8.02 40.38 -21.63
N GLU A 6 8.02 41.64 -22.09
CA GLU A 6 7.04 42.18 -23.04
C GLU A 6 7.19 41.54 -24.43
N GLU A 7 8.42 41.36 -24.94
CA GLU A 7 8.66 40.68 -26.23
C GLU A 7 8.29 39.20 -26.23
N LEU A 8 8.42 38.52 -25.08
CA LEU A 8 8.15 37.08 -24.95
C LEU A 8 6.72 36.77 -24.46
N ASP A 9 5.89 37.78 -24.23
CA ASP A 9 4.56 37.68 -23.59
C ASP A 9 4.60 36.84 -22.30
N ARG A 10 5.55 37.15 -21.42
CA ARG A 10 5.75 36.49 -20.13
C ARG A 10 5.88 37.51 -19.00
N THR A 11 5.62 37.08 -17.78
CA THR A 11 5.86 37.94 -16.61
C THR A 11 7.36 38.14 -16.40
N GLU A 12 7.75 39.34 -15.97
CA GLU A 12 9.16 39.69 -15.71
C GLU A 12 9.84 38.71 -14.73
N GLN A 13 9.07 38.18 -13.78
CA GLN A 13 9.53 37.18 -12.81
C GLN A 13 9.81 35.81 -13.46
N SER A 14 9.00 35.38 -14.43
CA SER A 14 9.22 34.14 -15.19
C SER A 14 10.52 34.23 -16.01
N VAL A 15 10.74 35.37 -16.67
CA VAL A 15 11.97 35.64 -17.44
C VAL A 15 13.20 35.66 -16.52
N ARG A 16 13.10 36.31 -15.35
CA ARG A 16 14.18 36.29 -14.34
C ARG A 16 14.53 34.88 -13.88
N MET A 17 13.53 34.05 -13.58
CA MET A 17 13.75 32.67 -13.12
C MET A 17 14.37 31.80 -14.22
N LYS A 18 13.98 32.02 -15.47
CA LYS A 18 14.58 31.31 -16.61
C LYS A 18 16.01 31.76 -16.87
N ALA A 19 16.29 33.07 -16.79
CA ALA A 19 17.65 33.61 -16.90
C ALA A 19 18.57 33.10 -15.78
N TYR A 20 18.05 32.96 -14.56
CA TYR A 20 18.78 32.36 -13.43
C TYR A 20 19.10 30.87 -13.69
N LYS A 21 18.11 30.09 -14.17
CA LYS A 21 18.30 28.67 -14.54
C LYS A 21 19.27 28.47 -15.71
N LEU A 22 19.34 29.44 -16.62
CA LEU A 22 20.25 29.41 -17.76
C LEU A 22 21.65 29.97 -17.42
N GLY A 23 21.89 30.35 -16.15
CA GLY A 23 23.18 30.90 -15.72
C GLY A 23 23.50 32.29 -16.27
N LEU A 24 22.49 32.99 -16.83
CA LEU A 24 22.64 34.30 -17.48
C LEU A 24 22.66 35.47 -16.49
N VAL A 25 22.49 35.19 -15.19
CA VAL A 25 22.58 36.17 -14.11
C VAL A 25 23.80 35.84 -13.27
N LYS A 26 24.84 36.70 -13.31
CA LYS A 26 25.99 36.60 -12.41
C LYS A 26 25.50 36.68 -10.96
N GLN A 27 26.01 35.81 -10.08
CA GLN A 27 25.82 35.95 -8.63
C GLN A 27 26.35 37.33 -8.23
N GLY A 28 25.44 38.29 -8.00
CA GLY A 28 25.82 39.60 -7.53
C GLY A 28 26.44 39.49 -6.15
N ASN A 29 27.60 40.12 -5.95
CA ASN A 29 28.20 40.38 -4.65
C ASN A 29 27.11 40.81 -3.65
N ARG A 30 26.84 39.98 -2.64
CA ARG A 30 25.91 40.33 -1.57
C ARG A 30 26.53 41.50 -0.79
N LYS A 31 26.04 42.71 -1.03
CA LYS A 31 26.43 43.94 -0.32
C LYS A 31 26.28 43.69 1.19
N GLN A 32 27.36 43.63 1.96
CA GLN A 32 27.33 43.43 3.43
C GLN A 32 26.57 44.57 4.12
N PHE A 33 26.02 44.32 5.32
CA PHE A 33 25.41 45.39 6.12
C PHE A 33 26.51 46.38 6.53
N SER A 34 26.23 47.69 6.47
CA SER A 34 27.14 48.68 7.06
C SER A 34 27.11 48.60 8.59
N GLU A 35 28.10 49.20 9.26
CA GLU A 35 28.15 49.24 10.73
C GLU A 35 26.87 49.87 11.32
N ASP A 36 26.41 51.00 10.76
CA ASP A 36 25.15 51.63 11.18
C ASP A 36 23.91 50.72 11.02
N GLU A 37 23.89 49.86 9.99
CA GLU A 37 22.79 48.93 9.74
C GLU A 37 22.84 47.75 10.73
N ILE A 38 24.04 47.29 11.08
CA ILE A 38 24.27 46.24 12.07
C ILE A 38 23.83 46.72 13.45
N ASP A 39 24.26 47.90 13.87
CA ASP A 39 23.91 48.49 15.16
C ASP A 39 22.40 48.70 15.28
N TYR A 40 21.77 49.22 14.21
CA TYR A 40 20.33 49.38 14.16
C TYR A 40 19.59 48.05 14.29
N ILE A 41 20.06 46.98 13.61
CA ILE A 41 19.44 45.65 13.72
C ILE A 41 19.63 45.09 15.13
N ILE A 42 20.82 45.17 15.72
CA ILE A 42 21.09 44.63 17.06
C ILE A 42 20.20 45.32 18.11
N GLU A 43 20.08 46.64 18.04
CA GLU A 43 19.29 47.44 19.00
C GLU A 43 17.78 47.19 18.87
N ASN A 44 17.29 47.04 17.63
CA ASN A 44 15.84 47.00 17.36
C ASN A 44 15.29 45.59 17.20
N TYR A 45 16.13 44.58 16.94
CA TYR A 45 15.66 43.21 16.70
C TYR A 45 14.86 42.63 17.87
N PRO A 46 15.19 42.85 19.16
CA PRO A 46 14.42 42.25 20.24
C PRO A 46 12.96 42.76 20.31
N THR A 47 12.71 44.04 20.02
CA THR A 47 11.43 44.72 20.35
C THR A 47 10.60 45.16 19.14
N VAL A 48 11.22 45.38 17.98
CA VAL A 48 10.59 45.92 16.76
C VAL A 48 10.22 44.78 15.80
N PRO A 49 9.03 44.79 15.15
CA PRO A 49 8.69 43.77 14.16
C PRO A 49 9.73 43.69 13.02
N THR A 50 10.15 42.48 12.66
CA THR A 50 11.23 42.24 11.68
C THR A 50 10.97 42.89 10.32
N ARG A 51 9.69 43.01 9.92
CA ARG A 51 9.27 43.73 8.72
C ARG A 51 9.68 45.20 8.71
N VAL A 52 9.53 45.89 9.84
CA VAL A 52 9.86 47.32 9.99
C VAL A 52 11.36 47.53 9.91
N ILE A 53 12.14 46.62 10.52
CA ILE A 53 13.60 46.61 10.45
C ILE A 53 14.06 46.36 9.00
N ALA A 54 13.42 45.40 8.32
CA ALA A 54 13.72 45.06 6.93
C ALA A 54 13.43 46.22 5.96
N GLU A 55 12.32 46.95 6.16
CA GLU A 55 11.99 48.16 5.40
C GLU A 55 13.00 49.29 5.65
N LYS A 56 13.45 49.48 6.91
CA LYS A 56 14.41 50.52 7.27
C LYS A 56 15.82 50.25 6.73
N VAL A 57 16.28 49.01 6.79
CA VAL A 57 17.59 48.55 6.26
C VAL A 57 17.50 48.17 4.77
N ASN A 58 16.34 48.43 4.15
CA ASN A 58 16.05 48.17 2.73
C ASN A 58 16.51 46.77 2.27
N CYS A 59 16.10 45.74 3.00
CA CYS A 59 16.41 44.36 2.69
C CYS A 59 15.22 43.44 2.94
N SER A 60 15.34 42.16 2.57
CA SER A 60 14.28 41.17 2.83
C SER A 60 14.26 40.75 4.30
N GLU A 61 13.08 40.49 4.87
CA GLU A 61 12.94 39.95 6.23
C GLU A 61 13.80 38.69 6.47
N THR A 62 13.89 37.80 5.48
CA THR A 62 14.74 36.59 5.51
C THR A 62 16.21 36.89 5.79
N ARG A 63 16.68 38.06 5.34
CA ARG A 63 18.07 38.49 5.52
C ARG A 63 18.31 38.96 6.95
N ILE A 64 17.34 39.67 7.53
CA ILE A 64 17.37 40.06 8.95
C ILE A 64 17.31 38.81 9.84
N TYR A 65 16.44 37.82 9.54
CA TYR A 65 16.38 36.56 10.30
C TYR A 65 17.70 35.77 10.24
N SER A 66 18.34 35.70 9.06
CA SER A 66 19.63 35.03 8.92
C SER A 66 20.73 35.74 9.70
N PHE A 67 20.74 37.07 9.71
CA PHE A 67 21.68 37.87 10.48
C PHE A 67 21.48 37.73 11.99
N ALA A 68 20.24 37.85 12.44
CA ALA A 68 19.88 37.67 13.85
C ALA A 68 20.28 36.28 14.37
N ARG A 69 20.07 35.23 13.57
CA ARG A 69 20.52 33.88 13.92
C ARG A 69 22.05 33.77 14.00
N GLN A 70 22.78 34.45 13.11
CA GLN A 70 24.24 34.45 13.12
C GLN A 70 24.82 35.21 14.32
N MET A 71 24.13 36.26 14.77
CA MET A 71 24.53 37.10 15.91
C MET A 71 23.91 36.67 17.24
N GLY A 72 23.09 35.61 17.27
CA GLY A 72 22.44 35.11 18.49
C GLY A 72 21.35 36.04 19.05
N LEU A 73 20.73 36.89 18.23
CA LEU A 73 19.67 37.81 18.66
C LEU A 73 18.33 37.08 18.78
N GLU A 74 17.64 37.26 19.91
CA GLU A 74 16.30 36.72 20.15
C GLU A 74 15.24 37.83 20.16
N LYS A 75 13.98 37.48 19.88
CA LYS A 75 12.84 38.38 20.05
C LYS A 75 12.43 38.38 21.52
N GLU A 76 12.23 39.56 22.10
CA GLU A 76 11.53 39.66 23.37
C GLU A 76 10.10 39.13 23.17
N ASN A 77 9.74 38.11 23.97
CA ASN A 77 8.38 37.62 24.03
C ASN A 77 7.48 38.78 24.42
N ARG A 78 6.69 39.33 23.48
CA ARG A 78 5.57 40.19 23.82
C ARG A 78 4.53 39.34 24.56
N GLU A 79 4.68 39.25 25.88
CA GLU A 79 3.62 38.87 26.79
C GLU A 79 2.47 39.87 26.65
N VAL A 80 1.53 39.58 25.74
CA VAL A 80 0.21 40.20 25.81
C VAL A 80 -0.60 39.38 26.80
N ASN A 81 -0.37 39.62 28.09
CA ASN A 81 -1.02 38.90 29.19
C ASN A 81 -2.55 38.97 29.09
N TRP A 82 -3.20 37.90 29.52
CA TRP A 82 -4.66 37.84 29.66
C TRP A 82 -5.04 38.63 30.91
N THR A 83 -5.81 39.70 30.76
CA THR A 83 -6.37 40.41 31.92
C THR A 83 -7.61 39.67 32.44
N ASP A 84 -8.03 39.98 33.67
CA ASP A 84 -9.28 39.44 34.21
C ASP A 84 -10.49 39.87 33.37
N GLU A 85 -10.47 41.09 32.83
CA GLU A 85 -11.46 41.59 31.88
C GLU A 85 -11.47 40.78 30.56
N ASP A 86 -10.29 40.42 30.00
CA ASP A 86 -10.19 39.57 28.80
C ASP A 86 -10.83 38.19 29.06
N ILE A 87 -10.60 37.63 30.25
CA ILE A 87 -11.10 36.31 30.65
C ILE A 87 -12.61 36.36 30.88
N GLU A 88 -13.11 37.42 31.52
CA GLU A 88 -14.54 37.65 31.76
C GLU A 88 -15.28 37.90 30.43
N PHE A 89 -14.72 38.72 29.55
CA PHE A 89 -15.24 38.93 28.20
C PHE A 89 -15.31 37.61 27.42
N LEU A 90 -14.24 36.80 27.45
CA LEU A 90 -14.19 35.52 26.76
C LEU A 90 -15.21 34.52 27.29
N LYS A 91 -15.43 34.46 28.61
CA LYS A 91 -16.46 33.60 29.24
C LYS A 91 -17.87 33.99 28.82
N ASN A 92 -18.15 35.28 28.74
CA ASN A 92 -19.48 35.80 28.45
C ASN A 92 -19.86 35.79 26.96
N HIS A 93 -18.88 35.64 26.05
CA HIS A 93 -19.08 35.74 24.60
C HIS A 93 -18.62 34.48 23.84
N LEU A 94 -18.73 33.29 24.45
CA LEU A 94 -18.36 32.01 23.82
C LEU A 94 -19.21 31.66 22.58
N ASP A 95 -20.29 32.38 22.33
CA ASP A 95 -21.15 32.29 21.16
C ASP A 95 -20.61 33.06 19.93
N MET A 96 -19.76 34.08 20.13
CA MET A 96 -19.22 34.89 19.04
C MET A 96 -18.25 34.12 18.12
N PRO A 97 -18.19 34.44 16.81
CA PRO A 97 -17.16 33.93 15.89
C PRO A 97 -15.73 34.21 16.37
N TYR A 98 -14.78 33.36 15.98
CA TYR A 98 -13.39 33.53 16.42
C TYR A 98 -12.80 34.84 15.89
N GLU A 99 -13.20 35.23 14.69
CA GLU A 99 -12.75 36.45 14.02
C GLU A 99 -13.12 37.69 14.85
N ASP A 100 -14.31 37.72 15.44
CA ASP A 100 -14.75 38.85 16.28
C ASP A 100 -14.14 38.81 17.68
N LEU A 101 -13.99 37.61 18.26
CA LEU A 101 -13.24 37.43 19.51
C LEU A 101 -11.78 37.88 19.37
N THR A 102 -11.13 37.56 18.25
CA THR A 102 -9.73 37.95 18.00
C THR A 102 -9.57 39.46 17.85
N LYS A 103 -10.56 40.14 17.24
CA LYS A 103 -10.56 41.60 17.12
C LYS A 103 -10.81 42.28 18.47
N ALA A 104 -11.79 41.80 19.24
CA ALA A 104 -12.16 42.38 20.52
C ALA A 104 -11.04 42.22 21.56
N LEU A 105 -10.49 41.00 21.69
CA LEU A 105 -9.41 40.70 22.62
C LEU A 105 -8.03 41.14 22.12
N LYS A 106 -7.93 41.57 20.85
CA LYS A 106 -6.67 41.88 20.17
C LYS A 106 -5.62 40.76 20.33
N LYS A 107 -6.08 39.48 20.34
CA LYS A 107 -5.24 38.28 20.42
C LYS A 107 -5.43 37.41 19.17
N SER A 108 -4.39 36.69 18.77
CA SER A 108 -4.43 35.72 17.67
C SER A 108 -5.43 34.59 17.93
N LYS A 109 -5.95 33.98 16.86
CA LYS A 109 -6.93 32.90 16.91
C LYS A 109 -6.45 31.69 17.72
N GLU A 110 -5.20 31.27 17.53
CA GLU A 110 -4.57 30.19 18.33
C GLU A 110 -4.56 30.47 19.84
N ARG A 111 -4.30 31.72 20.27
CA ARG A 111 -4.25 32.08 21.71
C ARG A 111 -5.64 32.06 22.33
N VAL A 112 -6.66 32.59 21.65
CA VAL A 112 -8.05 32.52 22.11
C VAL A 112 -8.49 31.07 22.24
N TYR A 113 -8.20 30.24 21.23
CA TYR A 113 -8.49 28.81 21.28
C TYR A 113 -7.82 28.10 22.46
N LYS A 114 -6.51 28.33 22.66
CA LYS A 114 -5.75 27.72 23.76
C LYS A 114 -6.30 28.14 25.12
N LYS A 115 -6.66 29.42 25.29
CA LYS A 115 -7.23 29.94 26.54
C LYS A 115 -8.62 29.38 26.86
N ILE A 116 -9.50 29.23 25.85
CA ILE A 116 -10.80 28.55 26.03
C ILE A 116 -10.58 27.12 26.56
N LYS A 117 -9.60 26.40 26.00
CA LYS A 117 -9.27 25.03 26.42
C LYS A 117 -8.67 24.98 27.83
N GLU A 118 -7.76 25.89 28.15
CA GLU A 118 -7.16 26.02 29.50
C GLU A 118 -8.20 26.31 30.58
N LEU A 119 -9.21 27.14 30.26
CA LEU A 119 -10.31 27.47 31.17
C LEU A 119 -11.40 26.38 31.23
N GLY A 120 -11.26 25.27 30.48
CA GLY A 120 -12.24 24.19 30.44
C GLY A 120 -13.57 24.55 29.75
N LEU A 121 -13.61 25.65 29.01
CA LEU A 121 -14.82 26.17 28.36
C LEU A 121 -15.04 25.53 26.98
N ARG A 122 -16.27 25.60 26.45
CA ARG A 122 -16.60 25.18 25.08
C ARG A 122 -17.32 26.32 24.35
N LYS A 123 -16.92 26.55 23.10
CA LYS A 123 -17.56 27.53 22.19
C LYS A 123 -19.03 27.14 21.98
N LEU A 124 -19.95 28.08 22.20
CA LEU A 124 -21.38 27.88 21.97
C LEU A 124 -21.62 27.99 20.46
N ILE A 125 -22.13 26.93 19.84
CA ILE A 125 -22.33 26.87 18.39
C ILE A 125 -23.55 27.74 18.03
N GLN A 126 -23.35 29.03 17.77
CA GLN A 126 -24.31 29.79 16.97
C GLN A 126 -24.19 29.41 15.49
N SER A 127 -25.34 29.35 14.83
CA SER A 127 -25.53 28.81 13.49
C SER A 127 -25.43 29.95 12.47
N ASP A 128 -24.45 29.91 11.55
CA ASP A 128 -24.24 30.87 10.43
C ASP A 128 -25.37 30.90 9.37
N TRP A 129 -26.63 30.64 9.74
CA TRP A 129 -27.77 30.54 8.81
C TRP A 129 -28.67 31.76 8.97
N THR A 130 -28.88 32.52 7.89
CA THR A 130 -29.79 33.66 7.90
C THR A 130 -31.25 33.23 7.62
N PRO A 131 -32.25 34.01 8.07
CA PRO A 131 -33.66 33.74 7.74
C PRO A 131 -33.92 33.64 6.23
N GLU A 132 -33.21 34.44 5.42
CA GLU A 132 -33.30 34.40 3.96
C GLU A 132 -32.77 33.08 3.41
N GLN A 133 -31.67 32.54 3.97
CA GLN A 133 -31.13 31.24 3.57
C GLN A 133 -32.06 30.09 3.95
N ASP A 134 -32.75 30.19 5.08
CA ASP A 134 -33.78 29.22 5.48
C ASP A 134 -35.02 29.28 4.57
N GLN A 135 -35.39 30.48 4.12
CA GLN A 135 -36.50 30.66 3.18
C GLN A 135 -36.12 30.16 1.77
N MET A 136 -34.92 30.47 1.28
CA MET A 136 -34.39 29.93 0.02
C MET A 136 -34.33 28.40 0.04
N LEU A 137 -34.04 27.80 1.19
CA LEU A 137 -34.11 26.36 1.40
C LEU A 137 -35.54 25.83 1.20
N LYS A 138 -36.52 26.42 1.89
CA LYS A 138 -37.93 26.00 1.83
C LYS A 138 -38.52 26.11 0.42
N ASP A 139 -38.23 27.20 -0.28
CA ASP A 139 -38.84 27.50 -1.58
C ASP A 139 -38.28 26.62 -2.71
N ASN A 140 -37.05 26.09 -2.56
CA ASN A 140 -36.34 25.38 -3.63
C ASN A 140 -36.11 23.89 -3.35
N LEU A 141 -36.61 23.37 -2.22
CA LEU A 141 -36.40 21.99 -1.79
C LEU A 141 -36.92 20.98 -2.85
N GLY A 142 -38.08 21.22 -3.48
CA GLY A 142 -38.68 20.30 -4.45
C GLY A 142 -38.21 20.44 -5.91
N SER A 143 -37.53 21.54 -6.25
CA SER A 143 -37.21 21.90 -7.64
C SER A 143 -35.72 21.81 -7.98
N LEU A 144 -34.84 21.93 -6.98
CA LEU A 144 -33.40 21.94 -7.17
C LEU A 144 -32.71 20.77 -6.43
N THR A 145 -31.69 20.20 -7.07
CA THR A 145 -30.84 19.20 -6.42
C THR A 145 -30.03 19.83 -5.29
N VAL A 146 -29.68 19.03 -4.27
CA VAL A 146 -28.87 19.49 -3.13
C VAL A 146 -27.52 20.10 -3.56
N GLY A 147 -26.95 19.63 -4.68
CA GLY A 147 -25.75 20.22 -5.26
C GLY A 147 -25.96 21.63 -5.85
N ARG A 148 -27.14 21.92 -6.43
CA ARG A 148 -27.50 23.26 -6.89
C ARG A 148 -27.85 24.18 -5.72
N LEU A 149 -28.57 23.68 -4.71
CA LEU A 149 -28.85 24.40 -3.46
C LEU A 149 -27.55 24.81 -2.75
N SER A 150 -26.54 23.95 -2.74
CA SER A 150 -25.21 24.27 -2.19
C SER A 150 -24.54 25.46 -2.87
N LYS A 151 -24.64 25.54 -4.20
CA LYS A 151 -24.10 26.67 -4.97
C LYS A 151 -24.93 27.95 -4.78
N LEU A 152 -26.26 27.82 -4.70
CA LEU A 152 -27.18 28.96 -4.56
C LEU A 152 -27.09 29.62 -3.18
N ILE A 153 -27.03 28.81 -2.13
CA ILE A 153 -27.04 29.28 -0.73
C ILE A 153 -25.61 29.59 -0.24
N GLY A 154 -24.59 29.11 -0.96
CA GLY A 154 -23.18 29.29 -0.58
C GLY A 154 -22.79 28.49 0.66
N LYS A 155 -23.51 27.39 0.94
CA LYS A 155 -23.28 26.50 2.09
C LYS A 155 -22.91 25.10 1.62
N SER A 156 -22.10 24.40 2.40
CA SER A 156 -21.69 23.03 2.07
C SER A 156 -22.88 22.07 2.09
N ILE A 157 -22.83 21.04 1.25
CA ILE A 157 -23.86 20.00 1.16
C ILE A 157 -24.20 19.38 2.55
N PRO A 158 -23.22 19.08 3.43
CA PRO A 158 -23.53 18.60 4.78
C PRO A 158 -24.27 19.65 5.63
N ALA A 159 -23.89 20.93 5.56
CA ALA A 159 -24.54 21.98 6.32
C ALA A 159 -26.02 22.14 5.94
N ILE A 160 -26.33 22.09 4.64
CA ILE A 160 -27.70 22.09 4.10
C ILE A 160 -28.51 20.92 4.68
N ARG A 161 -27.98 19.70 4.60
CA ARG A 161 -28.67 18.49 5.11
C ARG A 161 -28.96 18.58 6.61
N THR A 162 -28.00 19.07 7.39
CA THR A 162 -28.16 19.28 8.83
C THR A 162 -29.19 20.37 9.12
N ARG A 163 -29.23 21.45 8.32
CA ARG A 163 -30.22 22.52 8.47
C ARG A 163 -31.63 22.07 8.12
N CYS A 164 -31.83 21.34 7.02
CA CYS A 164 -33.13 20.77 6.65
C CYS A 164 -33.69 19.88 7.77
N LYS A 165 -32.84 19.04 8.38
CA LYS A 165 -33.24 18.18 9.51
C LYS A 165 -33.66 18.99 10.74
N ARG A 166 -32.98 20.11 11.01
CA ARG A 166 -33.32 21.01 12.13
C ARG A 166 -34.60 21.83 11.88
N LEU A 167 -34.87 22.19 10.63
CA LEU A 167 -36.08 22.89 10.24
C LEU A 167 -37.29 21.96 10.05
N GLY A 168 -37.13 20.66 10.29
CA GLY A 168 -38.19 19.66 10.09
C GLY A 168 -38.55 19.37 8.63
N LEU A 169 -37.73 19.84 7.67
CA LEU A 169 -37.96 19.73 6.23
C LEU A 169 -37.45 18.40 5.65
N PHE A 170 -37.57 17.31 6.40
CA PHE A 170 -36.96 16.03 6.05
C PHE A 170 -37.82 15.28 5.02
N GLU A 171 -37.60 15.54 3.72
CA GLU A 171 -38.17 14.74 2.64
C GLU A 171 -37.12 13.82 1.98
N PRO A 172 -37.32 12.49 1.97
CA PRO A 172 -36.45 11.54 1.26
C PRO A 172 -36.32 11.81 -0.25
N ALA A 173 -37.26 12.57 -0.83
CA ALA A 173 -37.30 12.98 -2.23
C ALA A 173 -36.13 13.89 -2.65
N LEU A 174 -35.41 14.49 -1.69
CA LEU A 174 -34.31 15.42 -1.94
C LEU A 174 -33.03 14.79 -2.48
N MET A 175 -32.96 13.46 -2.62
CA MET A 175 -31.68 12.83 -2.93
C MET A 175 -31.38 12.73 -4.43
N HIS A 176 -32.30 12.42 -5.34
CA HIS A 176 -32.04 12.35 -6.80
C HIS A 176 -33.38 12.32 -7.56
N PRO A 177 -33.44 12.71 -8.87
CA PRO A 177 -34.60 12.38 -9.69
C PRO A 177 -34.86 10.88 -9.59
N GLY A 178 -36.13 10.52 -9.39
CA GLY A 178 -36.57 9.13 -9.21
C GLY A 178 -36.08 8.21 -10.32
N TRP A 179 -36.04 6.91 -10.05
CA TRP A 179 -35.78 5.91 -11.08
C TRP A 179 -36.93 5.93 -12.09
N THR A 180 -36.61 6.11 -13.37
CA THR A 180 -37.59 6.04 -14.46
C THR A 180 -37.57 4.64 -15.08
N GLU A 181 -38.62 4.28 -15.81
CA GLU A 181 -38.67 3.00 -16.55
C GLU A 181 -37.50 2.83 -17.52
N GLU A 182 -37.05 3.91 -18.18
CA GLU A 182 -35.89 3.89 -19.06
C GLU A 182 -34.59 3.53 -18.31
N HIS A 183 -34.41 4.03 -17.08
CA HIS A 183 -33.26 3.65 -16.25
C HIS A 183 -33.33 2.17 -15.85
N ASP A 184 -34.51 1.68 -15.49
CA ASP A 184 -34.68 0.28 -15.09
C ASP A 184 -34.49 -0.66 -16.29
N GLN A 185 -34.92 -0.26 -17.49
CA GLN A 185 -34.69 -1.02 -18.73
C GLN A 185 -33.20 -1.06 -19.08
N LEU A 186 -32.50 0.08 -19.02
CA LEU A 186 -31.05 0.12 -19.25
C LEU A 186 -30.28 -0.75 -18.25
N LEU A 187 -30.70 -0.78 -16.98
CA LEU A 187 -30.12 -1.66 -15.97
C LEU A 187 -30.34 -3.15 -16.26
N ARG A 188 -31.47 -3.51 -16.88
CA ARG A 188 -31.76 -4.88 -17.32
C ARG A 188 -30.94 -5.27 -18.54
N ASP A 189 -30.79 -4.37 -19.49
CA ASP A 189 -30.05 -4.60 -20.74
C ASP A 189 -28.53 -4.70 -20.49
N ASP A 190 -27.96 -3.85 -19.62
CA ASP A 190 -26.55 -3.89 -19.23
C ASP A 190 -26.24 -5.01 -18.21
N ASN A 191 -27.24 -5.78 -17.76
CA ASN A 191 -27.08 -6.72 -16.65
C ASN A 191 -26.16 -7.91 -17.01
N GLY A 192 -24.95 -7.92 -16.44
CA GLY A 192 -23.96 -8.97 -16.65
C GLY A 192 -22.93 -8.64 -17.72
N PHE A 193 -23.07 -7.51 -18.42
CA PHE A 193 -22.16 -7.06 -19.47
C PHE A 193 -21.36 -5.80 -19.07
N ALA A 194 -21.97 -4.88 -18.30
CA ALA A 194 -21.30 -3.69 -17.77
C ALA A 194 -21.10 -3.77 -16.24
N THR A 195 -19.98 -3.24 -15.76
CA THR A 195 -19.69 -3.07 -14.33
C THR A 195 -20.60 -2.00 -13.72
N ILE A 196 -20.81 -2.03 -12.39
CA ILE A 196 -21.64 -1.02 -11.71
C ILE A 196 -21.02 0.37 -11.89
N SER A 197 -19.70 0.45 -12.01
CA SER A 197 -18.97 1.71 -12.25
C SER A 197 -19.24 2.27 -13.65
N GLU A 198 -19.24 1.43 -14.70
CA GLU A 198 -19.58 1.86 -16.07
C GLU A 198 -21.05 2.27 -16.19
N THR A 199 -21.96 1.52 -15.57
CA THR A 199 -23.39 1.88 -15.57
C THR A 199 -23.66 3.14 -14.73
N ALA A 200 -22.89 3.36 -13.66
CA ALA A 200 -22.92 4.59 -12.87
C ALA A 200 -22.48 5.81 -13.68
N GLU A 201 -21.43 5.66 -14.50
CA GLU A 201 -20.96 6.71 -15.40
C GLU A 201 -21.98 7.00 -16.52
N LYS A 202 -22.52 5.96 -17.18
CA LYS A 202 -23.55 6.10 -18.23
C LYS A 202 -24.82 6.79 -17.73
N LEU A 203 -25.28 6.46 -16.51
CA LEU A 203 -26.51 7.03 -15.94
C LEU A 203 -26.27 8.30 -15.11
N GLY A 204 -25.02 8.75 -14.98
CA GLY A 204 -24.67 9.92 -14.16
C GLY A 204 -25.09 9.76 -12.69
N ARG A 205 -25.06 8.54 -12.15
CA ARG A 205 -25.53 8.19 -10.80
C ARG A 205 -24.42 7.58 -9.97
N ALA A 206 -24.52 7.70 -8.65
CA ALA A 206 -23.54 7.10 -7.76
C ALA A 206 -23.57 5.56 -7.82
N TYR A 207 -22.39 4.94 -7.77
CA TYR A 207 -22.18 3.49 -7.72
C TYR A 207 -23.13 2.77 -6.75
N SER A 208 -23.24 3.26 -5.52
CA SER A 208 -24.09 2.69 -4.47
C SER A 208 -25.58 2.75 -4.80
N SER A 209 -26.00 3.74 -5.59
CA SER A 209 -27.38 3.93 -6.04
C SER A 209 -27.76 2.90 -7.11
N ILE A 210 -26.89 2.70 -8.10
CA ILE A 210 -27.03 1.69 -9.16
C ILE A 210 -27.08 0.29 -8.54
N ARG A 211 -26.13 -0.02 -7.65
CA ARG A 211 -26.08 -1.30 -6.94
C ARG A 211 -27.38 -1.57 -6.17
N SER A 212 -27.87 -0.58 -5.41
CA SER A 212 -29.11 -0.71 -4.64
C SER A 212 -30.36 -0.82 -5.51
N ARG A 213 -30.34 -0.30 -6.74
CA ARG A 213 -31.46 -0.46 -7.68
C ARG A 213 -31.42 -1.81 -8.39
N LYS A 214 -30.24 -2.27 -8.84
CA LYS A 214 -30.08 -3.63 -9.40
C LYS A 214 -30.54 -4.71 -8.42
N ILE A 215 -30.21 -4.57 -7.13
CA ILE A 215 -30.69 -5.47 -6.07
C ILE A 215 -32.23 -5.46 -5.99
N ARG A 216 -32.86 -4.28 -6.00
CA ARG A 216 -34.32 -4.13 -5.94
C ARG A 216 -35.04 -4.65 -7.20
N LEU A 217 -34.35 -4.65 -8.35
CA LEU A 217 -34.85 -5.19 -9.61
C LEU A 217 -34.54 -6.70 -9.78
N GLY A 218 -33.83 -7.33 -8.84
CA GLY A 218 -33.44 -8.73 -8.91
C GLY A 218 -32.32 -9.05 -9.90
N LEU A 219 -31.45 -8.07 -10.21
CA LEU A 219 -30.42 -8.16 -11.23
C LEU A 219 -29.04 -8.54 -10.64
N THR A 220 -28.26 -9.34 -11.37
CA THR A 220 -26.94 -9.86 -10.97
C THR A 220 -25.81 -8.81 -11.09
N THR A 221 -24.72 -8.95 -10.31
CA THR A 221 -23.60 -7.99 -10.31
C THR A 221 -22.27 -8.68 -10.63
N ASN A 222 -21.36 -7.95 -11.28
CA ASN A 222 -20.03 -8.44 -11.69
C ASN A 222 -19.11 -8.59 -10.46
N PHE A 223 -18.11 -9.47 -10.54
CA PHE A 223 -17.27 -9.93 -9.43
C PHE A 223 -16.35 -8.85 -8.82
N GLU A 224 -16.00 -7.81 -9.58
CA GLU A 224 -15.09 -6.75 -9.14
C GLU A 224 -15.74 -5.75 -8.15
N ASP A 225 -17.04 -5.91 -7.89
CA ASP A 225 -17.91 -4.89 -7.30
C ASP A 225 -18.55 -5.27 -5.93
N ILE A 226 -18.18 -6.43 -5.32
CA ILE A 226 -18.92 -6.98 -4.17
C ILE A 226 -18.18 -6.82 -2.81
N PRO A 227 -18.74 -6.10 -1.82
CA PRO A 227 -18.21 -5.96 -0.46
C PRO A 227 -18.63 -7.07 0.51
N ASP A 228 -17.83 -7.15 1.58
CA ASP A 228 -17.77 -8.09 2.70
C ASP A 228 -18.96 -9.06 2.91
N HIS A 229 -18.79 -10.28 2.40
CA HIS A 229 -19.75 -11.39 2.54
C HIS A 229 -19.59 -12.17 3.83
N GLU A 230 -18.60 -11.86 4.67
CA GLU A 230 -18.27 -12.64 5.86
C GLU A 230 -19.47 -12.84 6.80
N PRO A 231 -20.28 -11.80 7.13
CA PRO A 231 -21.42 -11.97 8.02
C PRO A 231 -22.49 -12.89 7.44
N VAL A 232 -22.71 -12.82 6.12
CA VAL A 232 -23.71 -13.64 5.42
C VAL A 232 -23.22 -15.08 5.34
N ILE A 233 -21.97 -15.31 4.94
CA ILE A 233 -21.40 -16.65 4.88
C ILE A 233 -21.37 -17.28 6.27
N ARG A 234 -20.95 -16.55 7.31
CA ARG A 234 -20.98 -17.04 8.70
C ARG A 234 -22.40 -17.36 9.18
N ARG A 235 -23.40 -16.55 8.80
CA ARG A 235 -24.80 -16.81 9.12
C ARG A 235 -25.30 -18.09 8.43
N LEU A 236 -25.11 -18.22 7.12
CA LEU A 236 -25.55 -19.39 6.34
C LEU A 236 -24.83 -20.68 6.80
N VAL A 237 -23.56 -20.56 7.20
CA VAL A 237 -22.81 -21.62 7.84
C VAL A 237 -23.34 -21.96 9.24
N GLY A 238 -23.73 -20.96 10.03
CA GLY A 238 -24.41 -21.13 11.32
C GLY A 238 -25.80 -21.77 11.18
N GLU A 239 -26.49 -21.50 10.06
CA GLU A 239 -27.73 -22.17 9.63
C GLU A 239 -27.47 -23.58 9.07
N ASN A 240 -26.21 -24.05 9.10
CA ASN A 240 -25.80 -25.39 8.70
C ASN A 240 -26.00 -25.70 7.20
N LYS A 241 -26.10 -24.67 6.35
CA LYS A 241 -26.21 -24.83 4.89
C LYS A 241 -24.91 -25.30 4.26
N TYR A 242 -25.05 -26.00 3.13
CA TYR A 242 -23.96 -26.60 2.39
C TYR A 242 -23.37 -25.64 1.33
N VAL A 243 -22.17 -25.92 0.80
CA VAL A 243 -21.36 -25.03 -0.05
C VAL A 243 -22.08 -24.79 -1.36
N GLU A 244 -22.86 -25.75 -1.84
CA GLU A 244 -23.71 -25.64 -3.01
C GLU A 244 -24.88 -24.68 -2.73
N GLU A 245 -25.48 -24.75 -1.54
CA GLU A 245 -26.58 -23.90 -1.12
C GLU A 245 -26.09 -22.48 -0.82
N ILE A 246 -24.96 -22.37 -0.14
CA ILE A 246 -24.29 -21.10 0.14
C ILE A 246 -23.81 -20.49 -1.17
N ALA A 247 -23.23 -21.26 -2.11
CA ALA A 247 -22.85 -20.77 -3.44
C ALA A 247 -24.07 -20.26 -4.21
N LYS A 248 -25.18 -20.99 -4.16
CA LYS A 248 -26.44 -20.60 -4.80
C LYS A 248 -27.05 -19.33 -4.18
N GLU A 249 -26.96 -19.17 -2.86
CA GLU A 249 -27.51 -18.02 -2.14
C GLU A 249 -26.62 -16.79 -2.14
N THR A 250 -25.31 -17.00 -2.14
CA THR A 250 -24.32 -15.91 -2.16
C THR A 250 -23.90 -15.52 -3.58
N GLY A 251 -24.20 -16.35 -4.58
CA GLY A 251 -23.74 -16.18 -5.96
C GLY A 251 -22.27 -16.52 -6.18
N PHE A 252 -21.55 -17.01 -5.16
CA PHE A 252 -20.17 -17.45 -5.31
C PHE A 252 -20.09 -18.72 -6.16
N THR A 253 -19.02 -18.84 -6.95
CA THR A 253 -18.62 -20.17 -7.43
C THR A 253 -18.16 -21.01 -6.25
N ILE A 254 -18.37 -22.33 -6.30
CA ILE A 254 -17.91 -23.25 -5.24
C ILE A 254 -16.41 -23.05 -4.96
N LYS A 255 -15.60 -22.87 -6.00
CA LYS A 255 -14.18 -22.49 -5.92
C LYS A 255 -13.93 -21.27 -5.04
N ASN A 256 -14.58 -20.16 -5.38
CA ASN A 256 -14.36 -18.88 -4.72
C ASN A 256 -14.88 -18.92 -3.29
N LEU A 257 -15.96 -19.66 -3.04
CA LEU A 257 -16.52 -19.83 -1.71
C LEU A 257 -15.62 -20.66 -0.81
N ILE A 258 -15.08 -21.78 -1.32
CA ILE A 258 -14.11 -22.63 -0.60
C ILE A 258 -12.83 -21.84 -0.32
N ARG A 259 -12.34 -21.10 -1.32
CA ARG A 259 -11.16 -20.23 -1.17
C ARG A 259 -11.40 -19.15 -0.12
N TYR A 260 -12.55 -18.49 -0.17
CA TYR A 260 -12.93 -17.45 0.79
C TYR A 260 -13.09 -18.01 2.20
N GLY A 261 -13.74 -19.18 2.35
CA GLY A 261 -13.86 -19.86 3.63
C GLY A 261 -12.49 -20.27 4.20
N PHE A 262 -11.57 -20.73 3.35
CA PHE A 262 -10.19 -21.03 3.75
C PHE A 262 -9.43 -19.77 4.20
N GLU A 263 -9.43 -18.72 3.38
CA GLU A 263 -8.72 -17.46 3.65
C GLU A 263 -9.22 -16.76 4.92
N ASN A 264 -10.49 -16.97 5.31
CA ASN A 264 -11.13 -16.33 6.47
C ASN A 264 -11.51 -17.32 7.61
N ASN A 265 -11.00 -18.55 7.55
CA ASN A 265 -11.22 -19.63 8.54
C ASN A 265 -12.71 -19.92 8.87
N ILE A 266 -13.56 -19.97 7.84
CA ILE A 266 -15.01 -20.22 7.91
C ILE A 266 -15.31 -21.68 7.48
N PRO A 267 -16.05 -22.48 8.28
CA PRO A 267 -16.37 -23.88 7.97
C PRO A 267 -17.51 -24.04 6.99
N ILE A 268 -17.21 -24.03 5.70
CA ILE A 268 -18.26 -24.20 4.69
C ILE A 268 -18.40 -25.71 4.39
N LYS A 269 -19.52 -26.32 4.81
CA LYS A 269 -19.86 -27.76 4.65
C LYS A 269 -20.39 -28.04 3.22
N SER A 270 -20.45 -29.27 2.67
CA SER A 270 -21.18 -29.60 1.40
C SER A 270 -22.23 -30.70 1.58
N GLU A 271 -23.18 -30.82 0.64
CA GLU A 271 -24.29 -31.79 0.70
C GLU A 271 -23.78 -33.25 0.77
N PRO A 272 -24.28 -34.09 1.72
CA PRO A 272 -23.73 -35.43 1.98
C PRO A 272 -23.88 -36.45 0.85
N LYS A 273 -24.77 -36.21 -0.13
CA LYS A 273 -25.09 -37.17 -1.22
C LYS A 273 -24.54 -36.75 -2.60
N ARG A 274 -23.80 -35.63 -2.73
CA ARG A 274 -23.25 -35.11 -4.01
C ARG A 274 -21.71 -34.90 -4.02
N LEU A 275 -20.97 -35.75 -3.29
CA LEU A 275 -19.51 -35.75 -2.98
C LEU A 275 -19.06 -34.74 -1.91
N SER A 276 -18.09 -35.01 -1.02
CA SER A 276 -17.53 -36.26 -0.45
C SER A 276 -16.73 -35.87 0.81
N SER A 277 -16.02 -36.83 1.44
CA SER A 277 -14.86 -36.69 2.36
C SER A 277 -13.96 -35.42 2.25
N GLU A 278 -13.99 -34.74 1.11
CA GLU A 278 -13.20 -33.57 0.72
C GLU A 278 -13.46 -32.32 1.57
N ILE A 279 -14.63 -32.19 2.19
CA ILE A 279 -14.97 -31.01 3.00
C ILE A 279 -14.59 -31.19 4.49
N ARG A 280 -14.40 -32.44 4.94
CA ARG A 280 -13.81 -32.71 6.28
C ARG A 280 -12.33 -32.34 6.34
N ALA A 281 -11.61 -32.53 5.23
CA ALA A 281 -10.19 -32.21 5.10
C ALA A 281 -9.86 -30.70 5.24
N CYS A 282 -10.80 -29.82 4.90
CA CYS A 282 -10.60 -28.36 4.90
C CYS A 282 -10.52 -27.74 6.30
N ARG A 283 -10.97 -28.41 7.37
CA ARG A 283 -11.00 -27.82 8.73
C ARG A 283 -10.21 -28.56 9.81
N TYR A 284 -10.05 -29.88 9.73
CA TYR A 284 -9.45 -30.68 10.81
C TYR A 284 -8.27 -31.56 10.38
N GLY A 285 -7.71 -31.34 9.18
CA GLY A 285 -6.68 -32.22 8.64
C GLY A 285 -7.31 -33.32 7.80
N PHE A 286 -6.48 -33.90 6.94
CA PHE A 286 -6.82 -34.85 5.88
C PHE A 286 -7.24 -36.21 6.48
N GLU A 287 -8.27 -36.28 7.30
CA GLU A 287 -8.52 -37.39 8.23
C GLU A 287 -9.25 -38.61 7.64
N ASP A 288 -9.84 -38.54 6.46
CA ASP A 288 -10.55 -39.69 5.90
C ASP A 288 -9.57 -40.72 5.29
N GLU A 289 -9.71 -41.98 5.72
CA GLU A 289 -9.01 -43.12 5.13
C GLU A 289 -9.43 -43.28 3.66
N VAL A 290 -8.45 -43.30 2.76
CA VAL A 290 -8.67 -43.58 1.35
C VAL A 290 -8.47 -45.07 1.13
N ASP A 291 -9.47 -45.76 0.58
CA ASP A 291 -9.31 -47.15 0.15
C ASP A 291 -8.44 -47.19 -1.11
N LEU A 292 -7.14 -47.31 -0.91
CA LEU A 292 -6.15 -47.41 -1.98
C LEU A 292 -6.32 -48.67 -2.84
N LYS A 293 -7.04 -49.69 -2.35
CA LYS A 293 -7.30 -50.94 -3.10
C LYS A 293 -8.55 -50.83 -3.99
N SER A 294 -9.30 -49.74 -3.88
CA SER A 294 -10.50 -49.51 -4.69
C SER A 294 -10.16 -49.43 -6.18
N LYS A 295 -10.77 -50.30 -6.98
CA LYS A 295 -10.69 -50.23 -8.46
C LYS A 295 -11.31 -48.95 -9.04
N LYS A 296 -11.99 -48.14 -8.21
CA LYS A 296 -12.65 -46.88 -8.56
C LYS A 296 -11.90 -45.65 -8.02
N LEU A 297 -10.73 -45.82 -7.40
CA LEU A 297 -9.92 -44.71 -6.86
C LEU A 297 -9.74 -43.60 -7.89
N LEU A 298 -10.19 -42.39 -7.56
CA LEU A 298 -10.05 -41.21 -8.39
C LEU A 298 -8.69 -40.56 -8.17
N PHE A 299 -8.20 -39.82 -9.17
CA PHE A 299 -6.94 -39.11 -9.03
C PHE A 299 -6.98 -38.05 -7.94
N ILE A 300 -8.10 -37.35 -7.77
CA ILE A 300 -8.22 -36.33 -6.74
C ILE A 300 -8.14 -36.90 -5.33
N GLU A 301 -8.70 -38.10 -5.12
CA GLU A 301 -8.62 -38.85 -3.86
C GLU A 301 -7.18 -39.26 -3.56
N TRP A 302 -6.47 -39.77 -4.57
CA TRP A 302 -5.04 -40.09 -4.45
C TRP A 302 -4.19 -38.85 -4.17
N TYR A 303 -4.37 -37.76 -4.93
CA TYR A 303 -3.59 -36.53 -4.73
C TYR A 303 -3.75 -36.02 -3.29
N ARG A 304 -4.96 -36.05 -2.76
CA ARG A 304 -5.26 -35.65 -1.39
C ARG A 304 -4.53 -36.54 -0.37
N HIS A 305 -4.63 -37.87 -0.52
CA HIS A 305 -3.91 -38.81 0.33
C HIS A 305 -2.39 -38.56 0.27
N TRP A 306 -1.86 -38.47 -0.96
CA TRP A 306 -0.44 -38.25 -1.21
C TRP A 306 0.07 -36.95 -0.58
N ALA A 307 -0.68 -35.85 -0.75
CA ALA A 307 -0.29 -34.56 -0.21
C ALA A 307 -0.22 -34.60 1.33
N LYS A 308 -1.20 -35.23 1.99
CA LYS A 308 -1.17 -35.45 3.45
C LYS A 308 0.05 -36.26 3.85
N THR A 309 0.15 -37.47 3.32
CA THR A 309 1.06 -38.52 3.79
C THR A 309 2.51 -38.15 3.54
N PHE A 310 2.82 -37.54 2.38
CA PHE A 310 4.21 -37.38 1.93
C PHE A 310 4.69 -35.92 1.87
N ARG A 311 3.81 -34.92 2.00
CA ARG A 311 4.18 -33.52 1.69
C ARG A 311 3.79 -32.49 2.75
N MET A 312 2.78 -32.75 3.57
CA MET A 312 2.20 -31.71 4.43
C MET A 312 2.76 -31.66 5.85
N ASP A 313 3.42 -32.73 6.29
CA ASP A 313 4.10 -32.73 7.57
C ASP A 313 5.37 -31.86 7.51
N GLY A 314 5.62 -31.08 8.56
CA GLY A 314 6.80 -30.21 8.70
C GLY A 314 6.94 -29.04 7.70
N VAL A 315 6.03 -28.85 6.72
CA VAL A 315 6.16 -27.75 5.74
C VAL A 315 5.55 -26.43 6.20
N ALA A 316 6.19 -25.33 5.78
CA ALA A 316 5.71 -23.96 5.99
C ALA A 316 4.33 -23.72 5.35
N GLU A 317 3.54 -22.81 5.91
CA GLU A 317 2.16 -22.56 5.48
C GLU A 317 2.03 -22.14 4.01
N GLY A 318 2.93 -21.30 3.51
CA GLY A 318 2.93 -20.93 2.09
C GLY A 318 3.15 -22.11 1.15
N THR A 319 3.86 -23.15 1.59
CA THR A 319 4.01 -24.40 0.84
C THR A 319 2.73 -25.25 0.95
N ARG A 320 2.12 -25.34 2.13
CA ARG A 320 0.82 -26.00 2.33
C ARG A 320 -0.27 -25.40 1.43
N ASN A 321 -0.36 -24.07 1.38
CA ASN A 321 -1.30 -23.35 0.52
C ASN A 321 -1.09 -23.67 -0.96
N ARG A 322 0.16 -23.86 -1.41
CA ARG A 322 0.44 -24.28 -2.78
C ARG A 322 -0.16 -25.65 -3.09
N TYR A 323 0.04 -26.64 -2.23
CA TYR A 323 -0.55 -27.98 -2.43
C TYR A 323 -2.08 -27.93 -2.46
N PHE A 324 -2.67 -27.07 -1.63
CA PHE A 324 -4.11 -26.82 -1.60
C PHE A 324 -4.63 -26.18 -2.90
N TYR A 325 -4.00 -25.11 -3.39
CA TYR A 325 -4.44 -24.48 -4.64
C TYR A 325 -4.31 -25.42 -5.84
N ILE A 326 -3.30 -26.29 -5.85
CA ILE A 326 -3.15 -27.32 -6.87
C ILE A 326 -4.30 -28.33 -6.77
N TYR A 327 -4.64 -28.79 -5.56
CA TYR A 327 -5.80 -29.65 -5.33
C TYR A 327 -7.08 -29.04 -5.91
N CYS A 328 -7.39 -27.77 -5.61
CA CYS A 328 -8.59 -27.11 -6.14
C CYS A 328 -8.61 -27.09 -7.67
N ASN A 329 -7.47 -26.76 -8.29
CA ASN A 329 -7.36 -26.73 -9.76
C ASN A 329 -7.48 -28.12 -10.40
N ILE A 330 -7.07 -29.19 -9.71
CA ILE A 330 -7.27 -30.57 -10.19
C ILE A 330 -8.71 -31.00 -9.99
N TYR A 331 -9.30 -30.70 -8.83
CA TYR A 331 -10.67 -31.08 -8.45
C TYR A 331 -11.71 -30.53 -9.44
N GLU A 332 -11.58 -29.26 -9.82
CA GLU A 332 -12.47 -28.61 -10.79
C GLU A 332 -12.28 -29.10 -12.22
N ASN A 333 -11.15 -29.77 -12.50
CA ASN A 333 -10.86 -30.27 -13.82
C ASN A 333 -11.31 -31.73 -13.96
N LYS A 334 -11.71 -32.10 -15.19
CA LYS A 334 -12.03 -33.48 -15.55
C LYS A 334 -10.95 -34.47 -15.11
N LEU A 335 -9.67 -34.09 -15.18
CA LEU A 335 -8.54 -34.93 -14.78
C LEU A 335 -8.66 -35.44 -13.34
N GLY A 336 -9.10 -34.60 -12.38
CA GLY A 336 -9.26 -34.99 -10.98
C GLY A 336 -10.33 -36.06 -10.77
N GLN A 337 -11.38 -36.00 -11.59
CA GLN A 337 -12.54 -36.88 -11.52
C GLN A 337 -12.35 -38.20 -12.28
N MET A 338 -11.20 -38.39 -12.93
CA MET A 338 -10.85 -39.65 -13.60
C MET A 338 -10.35 -40.68 -12.59
N ARG A 339 -10.65 -41.94 -12.86
CA ARG A 339 -10.02 -43.06 -12.14
C ARG A 339 -8.52 -43.02 -12.39
N LEU A 340 -7.75 -43.12 -11.31
CA LEU A 340 -6.29 -42.94 -11.34
C LEU A 340 -5.62 -43.86 -12.38
N LYS A 341 -6.01 -45.13 -12.41
CA LYS A 341 -5.50 -46.14 -13.35
C LYS A 341 -5.87 -45.90 -14.82
N ASP A 342 -6.93 -45.14 -15.08
CA ASP A 342 -7.45 -44.90 -16.44
C ASP A 342 -6.87 -43.60 -17.03
N ILE A 343 -6.05 -42.86 -16.28
CA ILE A 343 -5.42 -41.62 -16.73
C ILE A 343 -4.32 -41.93 -17.73
N ARG A 344 -4.44 -41.34 -18.92
CA ARG A 344 -3.44 -41.41 -19.98
C ARG A 344 -2.62 -40.14 -20.01
N ARG A 345 -1.46 -40.22 -20.67
CA ARG A 345 -0.60 -39.06 -20.92
C ARG A 345 -1.33 -37.93 -21.66
N SER A 346 -2.25 -38.27 -22.57
CA SER A 346 -3.07 -37.30 -23.30
C SER A 346 -3.97 -36.47 -22.38
N ASP A 347 -4.48 -37.07 -21.31
CA ASP A 347 -5.36 -36.37 -20.35
C ASP A 347 -4.56 -35.35 -19.53
N VAL A 348 -3.35 -35.74 -19.10
CA VAL A 348 -2.44 -34.83 -18.41
C VAL A 348 -1.93 -33.73 -19.34
N GLN A 349 -1.71 -34.02 -20.63
CA GLN A 349 -1.35 -33.01 -21.63
C GLN A 349 -2.51 -32.02 -21.86
N ALA A 350 -3.75 -32.51 -21.95
CA ALA A 350 -4.93 -31.65 -22.07
C ALA A 350 -5.07 -30.72 -20.85
N TYR A 351 -4.83 -31.25 -19.64
CA TYR A 351 -4.78 -30.45 -18.42
C TYR A 351 -3.69 -29.37 -18.46
N ALA A 352 -2.46 -29.72 -18.86
CA ALA A 352 -1.36 -28.76 -18.98
C ALA A 352 -1.67 -27.66 -20.02
N ASN A 353 -2.28 -28.03 -21.15
CA ASN A 353 -2.72 -27.12 -22.20
C ASN A 353 -3.73 -26.11 -21.69
N ASP A 354 -4.72 -26.58 -20.92
CA ASP A 354 -5.77 -25.76 -20.33
C ASP A 354 -5.22 -24.84 -19.23
N PHE A 355 -4.51 -25.40 -18.24
CA PHE A 355 -3.88 -24.64 -17.16
C PHE A 355 -2.90 -23.60 -17.71
N GLY A 356 -2.15 -23.95 -18.74
CA GLY A 356 -1.18 -23.08 -19.41
C GLY A 356 -1.77 -21.95 -20.26
N LYS A 357 -3.10 -21.84 -20.41
CA LYS A 357 -3.74 -20.70 -21.09
C LYS A 357 -3.42 -19.39 -20.39
N ASP A 358 -3.68 -19.36 -19.09
CA ASP A 358 -3.71 -18.13 -18.30
C ASP A 358 -2.61 -18.06 -17.23
N HIS A 359 -1.70 -19.04 -17.23
CA HIS A 359 -0.62 -19.12 -16.26
C HIS A 359 0.77 -18.93 -16.87
N ALA A 360 1.58 -18.13 -16.20
CA ALA A 360 2.97 -17.89 -16.55
C ALA A 360 3.82 -19.16 -16.47
N LYS A 361 4.87 -19.25 -17.30
CA LYS A 361 5.80 -20.39 -17.40
C LYS A 361 6.23 -20.94 -16.04
N LYS A 362 6.70 -20.09 -15.14
CA LYS A 362 7.20 -20.52 -13.82
C LYS A 362 6.10 -21.21 -12.98
N THR A 363 4.87 -20.71 -13.07
CA THR A 363 3.72 -21.26 -12.35
C THR A 363 3.32 -22.62 -12.92
N VAL A 364 3.24 -22.74 -14.25
CA VAL A 364 2.93 -24.01 -14.93
C VAL A 364 3.96 -25.08 -14.58
N PHE A 365 5.25 -24.75 -14.69
CA PHE A 365 6.31 -25.71 -14.38
C PHE A 365 6.25 -26.17 -12.92
N ALA A 366 6.06 -25.27 -11.96
CA ALA A 366 5.95 -25.63 -10.55
C ALA A 366 4.72 -26.51 -10.26
N HIS A 367 3.59 -26.18 -10.89
CA HIS A 367 2.35 -26.95 -10.79
C HIS A 367 2.54 -28.37 -11.35
N MET A 368 3.00 -28.48 -12.60
CA MET A 368 3.18 -29.76 -13.28
C MET A 368 4.29 -30.62 -12.66
N GLN A 369 5.31 -30.00 -12.05
CA GLN A 369 6.32 -30.74 -11.29
C GLN A 369 5.72 -31.47 -10.07
N ILE A 370 4.77 -30.83 -9.37
CA ILE A 370 4.07 -31.44 -8.25
C ILE A 370 3.17 -32.58 -8.73
N LEU A 371 2.41 -32.39 -9.82
CA LEU A 371 1.61 -33.47 -10.43
C LEU A 371 2.50 -34.65 -10.85
N ARG A 372 3.65 -34.37 -11.47
CA ARG A 372 4.61 -35.42 -11.87
C ARG A 372 5.14 -36.20 -10.67
N SER A 373 5.44 -35.51 -9.57
CA SER A 373 5.85 -36.18 -8.33
C SER A 373 4.72 -37.03 -7.74
N CYS A 374 3.50 -36.50 -7.70
CA CYS A 374 2.32 -37.22 -7.20
C CYS A 374 2.05 -38.52 -7.99
N MET A 375 2.14 -38.44 -9.32
CA MET A 375 1.97 -39.61 -10.20
C MET A 375 3.17 -40.56 -10.14
N LYS A 376 4.38 -40.05 -9.86
CA LYS A 376 5.56 -40.91 -9.64
C LYS A 376 5.36 -41.77 -8.40
N ASP A 377 4.83 -41.18 -7.33
CA ASP A 377 4.61 -41.91 -6.08
C ASP A 377 3.42 -42.89 -6.23
N ALA A 378 2.37 -42.55 -7.00
CA ALA A 378 1.33 -43.54 -7.36
C ALA A 378 1.88 -44.77 -8.07
N MET A 379 2.86 -44.57 -8.96
CA MET A 379 3.52 -45.66 -9.68
C MET A 379 4.36 -46.52 -8.73
N ALA A 380 5.04 -45.89 -7.76
CA ALA A 380 5.82 -46.61 -6.74
C ALA A 380 4.93 -47.46 -5.81
N GLU A 381 3.72 -46.99 -5.52
CA GLU A 381 2.70 -47.74 -4.76
C GLU A 381 1.96 -48.80 -5.60
N GLY A 382 2.30 -48.96 -6.88
CA GLY A 382 1.65 -49.92 -7.78
C GLY A 382 0.20 -49.58 -8.14
N LEU A 383 -0.24 -48.34 -7.90
CA LEU A 383 -1.60 -47.88 -8.26
C LEU A 383 -1.75 -47.63 -9.77
N ILE A 384 -0.63 -47.36 -10.44
CA ILE A 384 -0.52 -47.17 -11.89
C ILE A 384 0.77 -47.84 -12.40
N GLU A 385 0.74 -48.34 -13.63
CA GLU A 385 1.90 -49.03 -14.23
C GLU A 385 2.96 -48.07 -14.76
N PHE A 386 2.56 -46.87 -15.18
CA PHE A 386 3.45 -45.84 -15.72
C PHE A 386 3.02 -44.47 -15.22
N ASN A 387 3.94 -43.50 -15.23
CA ASN A 387 3.64 -42.12 -14.84
C ASN A 387 3.06 -41.33 -16.03
N PRO A 388 1.75 -41.03 -16.08
CA PRO A 388 1.13 -40.31 -17.20
C PRO A 388 1.57 -38.84 -17.28
N ALA A 389 2.14 -38.28 -16.22
CA ALA A 389 2.70 -36.93 -16.19
C ALA A 389 4.18 -36.87 -16.63
N ALA A 390 4.74 -37.99 -17.09
CA ALA A 390 6.06 -38.00 -17.72
C ALA A 390 6.02 -37.34 -19.11
N ASN A 391 7.09 -36.61 -19.44
CA ASN A 391 7.32 -36.03 -20.77
C ASN A 391 6.16 -35.15 -21.29
N ILE A 392 5.47 -34.43 -20.41
CA ILE A 392 4.43 -33.45 -20.79
C ILE A 392 5.09 -32.23 -21.42
N GLN A 393 4.56 -31.81 -22.58
CA GLN A 393 4.96 -30.55 -23.20
C GLN A 393 4.31 -29.39 -22.44
N MET A 394 5.14 -28.50 -21.90
CA MET A 394 4.65 -27.38 -21.09
C MET A 394 4.15 -26.26 -22.00
N THR A 395 2.86 -25.98 -21.88
CA THR A 395 2.19 -24.81 -22.46
C THR A 395 2.07 -23.71 -21.43
N TYR A 396 2.30 -22.45 -21.82
CA TYR A 396 2.22 -21.31 -20.91
C TYR A 396 1.91 -20.02 -21.66
N THR A 397 1.37 -19.02 -20.96
CA THR A 397 0.88 -17.76 -21.56
C THR A 397 1.93 -17.06 -22.41
N GLU A 398 3.21 -17.09 -22.01
CA GLU A 398 4.27 -16.43 -22.78
C GLU A 398 4.50 -16.99 -24.20
N GLN A 399 4.08 -18.22 -24.50
CA GLN A 399 4.16 -18.75 -25.88
C GLN A 399 3.19 -18.07 -26.85
N ARG A 400 2.16 -17.40 -26.32
CA ARG A 400 1.13 -16.70 -27.11
C ARG A 400 1.46 -15.22 -27.32
N LEU A 401 2.52 -14.72 -26.68
CA LEU A 401 2.96 -13.35 -26.81
C LEU A 401 3.69 -13.15 -28.14
N SER A 402 3.46 -12.01 -28.78
CA SER A 402 4.21 -11.58 -29.97
C SER A 402 5.71 -11.42 -29.65
N PRO A 403 6.59 -11.49 -30.66
CA PRO A 403 8.01 -11.20 -30.47
C PRO A 403 8.29 -9.85 -29.80
N MET A 404 7.46 -8.84 -30.07
CA MET A 404 7.57 -7.50 -29.48
C MET A 404 7.19 -7.49 -28.00
N GLU A 405 6.13 -8.18 -27.60
CA GLU A 405 5.75 -8.32 -26.18
C GLU A 405 6.77 -9.13 -25.39
N LEU A 406 7.32 -10.19 -25.99
CA LEU A 406 8.41 -10.96 -25.40
C LEU A 406 9.67 -10.11 -25.21
N LYS A 407 10.01 -9.27 -26.19
CA LYS A 407 11.10 -8.31 -26.09
C LYS A 407 10.84 -7.32 -24.94
N LYS A 408 9.66 -6.69 -24.89
CA LYS A 408 9.26 -5.78 -23.80
C LYS A 408 9.36 -6.43 -22.42
N LYS A 409 8.90 -7.68 -22.27
CA LYS A 409 8.97 -8.44 -21.01
C LYS A 409 10.41 -8.81 -20.62
N ARG A 410 11.30 -9.04 -21.60
CA ARG A 410 12.74 -9.28 -21.36
C ARG A 410 13.48 -8.00 -20.95
N GLU A 411 13.09 -6.87 -21.54
CA GLU A 411 13.61 -5.53 -21.29
C GLU A 411 12.97 -4.84 -20.08
N GLU A 412 12.02 -5.50 -19.41
CA GLU A 412 11.45 -4.99 -18.17
C GLU A 412 12.55 -4.70 -17.15
N LYS A 413 12.54 -3.47 -16.64
CA LYS A 413 13.49 -2.99 -15.65
C LYS A 413 13.53 -3.91 -14.42
N LYS A 414 14.70 -4.46 -14.13
CA LYS A 414 14.91 -5.44 -13.05
C LYS A 414 15.48 -4.83 -11.78
N TRP A 415 16.21 -3.72 -11.91
CA TRP A 415 16.82 -2.95 -10.82
C TRP A 415 16.89 -1.47 -11.18
N LEU A 416 17.21 -0.62 -10.20
CA LEU A 416 17.59 0.77 -10.45
C LEU A 416 19.05 0.84 -10.88
N GLU A 417 19.35 1.64 -11.90
CA GLU A 417 20.72 1.97 -12.28
C GLU A 417 21.41 2.78 -11.17
N VAL A 418 22.74 2.90 -11.21
CA VAL A 418 23.52 3.52 -10.12
C VAL A 418 23.07 4.95 -9.82
N ASN A 419 22.79 5.76 -10.85
CA ASN A 419 22.28 7.13 -10.71
C ASN A 419 20.85 7.16 -10.15
N GLU A 420 19.97 6.29 -10.63
CA GLU A 420 18.60 6.14 -10.17
C GLU A 420 18.52 5.68 -8.72
N TYR A 421 19.38 4.73 -8.32
CA TYR A 421 19.52 4.30 -6.94
C TYR A 421 19.86 5.48 -6.03
N GLN A 422 20.85 6.30 -6.40
CA GLN A 422 21.23 7.45 -5.59
C GLN A 422 20.12 8.49 -5.53
N LEU A 423 19.49 8.80 -6.67
CA LEU A 423 18.38 9.75 -6.74
C LEU A 423 17.21 9.28 -5.88
N PHE A 424 16.81 8.01 -6.00
CA PHE A 424 15.73 7.44 -5.21
C PHE A 424 16.06 7.40 -3.72
N LYS A 425 17.29 7.03 -3.34
CA LYS A 425 17.75 7.04 -1.95
C LYS A 425 17.66 8.43 -1.35
N GLN A 426 18.19 9.45 -2.03
CA GLN A 426 18.15 10.84 -1.56
C GLN A 426 16.72 11.36 -1.43
N HIS A 427 15.88 11.11 -2.43
CA HIS A 427 14.48 11.49 -2.42
C HIS A 427 13.70 10.84 -1.27
N LEU A 428 13.88 9.53 -1.07
CA LEU A 428 13.26 8.77 -0.01
C LEU A 428 13.68 9.28 1.37
N ILE A 429 14.97 9.53 1.59
CA ILE A 429 15.49 10.06 2.87
C ILE A 429 14.90 11.44 3.15
N MET A 430 14.92 12.34 2.17
CA MET A 430 14.36 13.69 2.32
C MET A 430 12.86 13.65 2.69
N LYS A 431 12.07 12.82 1.99
CA LYS A 431 10.64 12.64 2.27
C LYS A 431 10.39 12.03 3.64
N LEU A 432 11.17 11.01 4.00
CA LEU A 432 11.06 10.33 5.28
C LEU A 432 11.42 11.27 6.44
N GLN A 433 12.54 12.00 6.35
CA GLN A 433 12.94 12.98 7.36
C GLN A 433 11.81 13.98 7.61
N ARG A 434 11.23 14.55 6.55
CA ARG A 434 10.08 15.46 6.68
C ARG A 434 8.89 14.79 7.39
N ALA A 435 8.54 13.58 6.99
CA ALA A 435 7.40 12.86 7.58
C ALA A 435 7.62 12.46 9.04
N LEU A 436 8.87 12.28 9.49
CA LEU A 436 9.22 12.01 10.89
C LEU A 436 9.08 13.25 11.79
N TYR A 437 8.89 14.46 11.25
CA TYR A 437 8.51 15.64 12.05
C TYR A 437 7.00 15.82 12.17
N GLU A 438 6.22 15.00 11.46
CA GLU A 438 4.77 15.07 11.44
C GLU A 438 4.18 13.94 12.30
N LYS A 439 2.96 14.15 12.81
CA LYS A 439 2.22 13.09 13.52
C LYS A 439 1.99 11.88 12.59
N PRO A 440 1.73 10.68 13.14
CA PRO A 440 1.33 9.52 12.34
C PRO A 440 0.23 9.87 11.34
N ASP A 441 0.58 9.78 10.05
CA ASP A 441 -0.35 10.01 8.97
C ASP A 441 -1.00 8.67 8.61
N TYR A 442 -2.25 8.53 9.06
CA TYR A 442 -3.08 7.37 8.83
C TYR A 442 -3.92 7.47 7.54
N GLY A 443 -3.74 8.52 6.72
CA GLY A 443 -4.54 8.76 5.52
C GLY A 443 -6.00 9.14 5.80
N PRO A 444 -6.82 9.42 4.76
CA PRO A 444 -8.21 9.83 4.92
C PRO A 444 -9.07 8.68 5.48
N TYR A 445 -9.77 8.98 6.58
CA TYR A 445 -10.77 8.13 7.21
C TYR A 445 -11.89 7.77 6.21
N LEU A 446 -11.86 6.56 5.68
CA LEU A 446 -12.95 6.00 4.88
C LEU A 446 -13.67 4.93 5.72
N GLY A 447 -14.73 5.35 6.43
CA GLY A 447 -15.79 4.46 6.93
C GLY A 447 -15.37 3.30 7.85
N GLY A 448 -15.23 3.57 9.14
CA GLY A 448 -15.49 2.58 10.20
C GLY A 448 -14.40 1.55 10.55
N ALA A 449 -13.38 1.32 9.72
CA ALA A 449 -12.24 0.48 10.09
C ALA A 449 -11.00 1.33 10.43
N LYS A 450 -10.66 1.40 11.71
CA LYS A 450 -9.51 2.13 12.25
C LYS A 450 -8.19 1.40 11.93
N LYS A 451 -7.70 1.36 10.67
CA LYS A 451 -6.56 0.48 10.31
C LYS A 451 -5.71 0.96 9.12
N VAL A 452 -4.72 1.82 9.34
CA VAL A 452 -3.70 2.13 8.32
C VAL A 452 -2.31 2.17 8.96
N THR A 453 -1.34 1.52 8.34
CA THR A 453 0.07 1.62 8.73
C THR A 453 0.60 3.04 8.43
N PRO A 454 1.26 3.74 9.37
CA PRO A 454 1.77 5.09 9.12
C PRO A 454 2.68 5.14 7.89
N VAL A 455 2.59 6.22 7.11
CA VAL A 455 3.43 6.39 5.91
C VAL A 455 4.93 6.36 6.24
N GLN A 456 5.30 6.85 7.43
CA GLN A 456 6.65 6.80 7.98
C GLN A 456 7.16 5.35 8.01
N THR A 457 6.39 4.43 8.60
CA THR A 457 6.68 3.00 8.67
C THR A 457 6.91 2.40 7.27
N LEU A 458 6.05 2.73 6.31
CA LEU A 458 6.19 2.24 4.93
C LEU A 458 7.52 2.71 4.29
N MET A 459 7.86 3.99 4.48
CA MET A 459 9.09 4.58 3.93
C MET A 459 10.36 4.03 4.58
N VAL A 460 10.36 3.78 5.90
CA VAL A 460 11.49 3.15 6.59
C VAL A 460 11.71 1.72 6.07
N ILE A 461 10.63 0.93 5.89
CA ILE A 461 10.73 -0.42 5.30
C ILE A 461 11.37 -0.37 3.91
N ILE A 462 10.97 0.59 3.06
CA ILE A 462 11.55 0.78 1.72
C ILE A 462 13.05 1.12 1.85
N LEU A 463 13.42 2.00 2.78
CA LEU A 463 14.81 2.42 2.98
C LEU A 463 15.69 1.27 3.46
N VAL A 464 15.21 0.48 4.44
CA VAL A 464 15.89 -0.75 4.90
C VAL A 464 16.09 -1.68 3.71
N ALA A 465 15.03 -1.97 2.94
CA ALA A 465 15.12 -2.86 1.78
C ALA A 465 16.14 -2.37 0.75
N LEU A 466 16.16 -1.06 0.48
CA LEU A 466 17.05 -0.41 -0.48
C LEU A 466 18.53 -0.52 -0.07
N LYS A 467 18.85 -0.24 1.21
CA LYS A 467 20.25 -0.16 1.71
C LYS A 467 20.82 -1.49 2.20
N THR A 468 19.98 -2.49 2.44
CA THR A 468 20.40 -3.79 2.99
C THR A 468 20.23 -4.97 2.03
N GLY A 469 19.24 -4.91 1.13
CA GLY A 469 18.84 -6.05 0.31
C GLY A 469 18.14 -7.18 1.08
N MET A 470 17.69 -6.92 2.31
CA MET A 470 16.93 -7.87 3.12
C MET A 470 15.61 -8.26 2.45
N ARG A 471 15.13 -9.47 2.72
CA ARG A 471 13.80 -9.91 2.24
C ARG A 471 12.72 -9.21 3.06
N PHE A 472 11.56 -8.97 2.47
CA PHE A 472 10.46 -8.28 3.15
C PHE A 472 10.08 -8.90 4.50
N SER A 473 9.95 -10.22 4.57
CA SER A 473 9.62 -10.91 5.83
C SER A 473 10.76 -10.85 6.86
N GLU A 474 12.02 -10.69 6.43
CA GLU A 474 13.16 -10.45 7.32
C GLU A 474 13.09 -9.04 7.90
N ILE A 475 12.75 -8.04 7.06
CA ILE A 475 12.60 -6.64 7.50
C ILE A 475 11.48 -6.53 8.53
N LEU A 476 10.32 -7.14 8.27
CA LEU A 476 9.23 -7.17 9.24
C LEU A 476 9.59 -7.94 10.52
N GLY A 477 10.58 -8.82 10.48
CA GLY A 477 11.04 -9.58 11.65
C GLY A 477 12.04 -8.83 12.54
N LEU A 478 12.49 -7.64 12.13
CA LEU A 478 13.40 -6.83 12.95
C LEU A 478 12.71 -6.33 14.21
N THR A 479 13.38 -6.48 15.35
CA THR A 479 13.02 -5.85 16.63
C THR A 479 13.94 -4.67 16.95
N ARG A 480 13.64 -3.91 18.00
CA ARG A 480 14.55 -2.87 18.50
C ARG A 480 15.92 -3.44 18.91
N ASP A 481 15.91 -4.65 19.48
CA ASP A 481 17.13 -5.33 19.95
C ASP A 481 18.02 -5.85 18.81
N ASP A 482 17.48 -5.94 17.59
CA ASP A 482 18.23 -6.36 16.41
C ASP A 482 19.08 -5.23 15.81
N ILE A 483 19.00 -4.00 16.34
CA ILE A 483 19.78 -2.85 15.90
C ILE A 483 20.99 -2.69 16.82
N LEU A 484 22.16 -3.14 16.36
CA LEU A 484 23.40 -3.03 17.11
C LEU A 484 24.04 -1.67 16.81
N THR A 485 23.77 -0.68 17.68
CA THR A 485 24.29 0.69 17.55
C THR A 485 25.80 0.76 17.60
N GLU A 486 26.43 -0.02 18.48
CA GLU A 486 27.88 -0.06 18.69
C GLU A 486 28.65 -0.53 17.44
N THR A 487 28.10 -1.52 16.72
CA THR A 487 28.74 -2.09 15.53
C THR A 487 28.13 -1.57 14.22
N SER A 488 27.05 -0.78 14.28
CA SER A 488 26.26 -0.34 13.13
C SER A 488 25.79 -1.51 12.26
N GLU A 489 25.17 -2.51 12.89
CA GLU A 489 24.69 -3.73 12.24
C GLU A 489 23.22 -4.00 12.53
N LEU A 490 22.54 -4.63 11.57
CA LEU A 490 21.22 -5.23 11.76
C LEU A 490 21.33 -6.75 11.85
N VAL A 491 20.83 -7.34 12.93
CA VAL A 491 20.79 -8.78 13.13
C VAL A 491 19.60 -9.35 12.37
N VAL A 492 19.86 -10.37 11.54
CA VAL A 492 18.83 -11.07 10.77
C VAL A 492 18.90 -12.54 11.10
N ASP A 493 18.02 -13.01 11.98
CA ASP A 493 17.94 -14.41 12.44
C ASP A 493 16.52 -14.99 12.34
N LYS A 494 15.52 -14.10 12.31
CA LYS A 494 14.09 -14.40 12.25
C LYS A 494 13.36 -13.67 11.13
N THR A 495 12.12 -14.04 10.92
CA THR A 495 11.19 -13.40 9.99
C THR A 495 9.82 -13.24 10.64
N TRP A 496 8.98 -12.33 10.14
CA TRP A 496 7.61 -12.15 10.64
C TRP A 496 6.57 -12.75 9.69
N GLY A 497 5.63 -13.51 10.27
CA GLY A 497 4.49 -14.07 9.57
C GLY A 497 3.37 -13.05 9.36
N TYR A 498 3.46 -12.27 8.28
CA TYR A 498 2.49 -11.22 7.94
C TYR A 498 1.27 -11.70 7.13
N ARG A 499 1.21 -13.00 6.79
CA ARG A 499 0.09 -13.58 6.02
C ARG A 499 -0.90 -14.22 6.99
N VAL A 500 -2.19 -14.06 6.70
CA VAL A 500 -3.27 -14.73 7.43
C VAL A 500 -3.08 -16.24 7.35
N GLY A 501 -3.17 -16.93 8.49
CA GLY A 501 -2.91 -18.36 8.62
C GLY A 501 -2.33 -18.79 9.97
N LYS A 502 -1.87 -20.04 10.06
CA LYS A 502 -1.19 -20.65 11.22
C LYS A 502 0.01 -19.82 11.68
N ASP A 503 0.75 -19.29 10.72
CA ASP A 503 2.00 -18.56 10.92
C ASP A 503 1.76 -17.04 11.14
N HIS A 504 0.49 -16.57 11.14
CA HIS A 504 0.13 -15.16 11.28
C HIS A 504 0.52 -14.61 12.67
N HIS A 505 1.08 -13.39 12.68
CA HIS A 505 1.49 -12.65 13.89
C HIS A 505 2.48 -13.41 14.77
N LYS A 506 3.42 -14.14 14.15
CA LYS A 506 4.45 -14.89 14.85
C LYS A 506 5.81 -14.69 14.21
N PHE A 507 6.85 -14.76 15.04
CA PHE A 507 8.21 -14.97 14.55
C PHE A 507 8.36 -16.37 13.97
N LEU A 508 9.05 -16.44 12.84
CA LEU A 508 9.38 -17.67 12.14
C LEU A 508 10.89 -17.73 11.92
N PRO A 509 11.51 -18.91 11.98
CA PRO A 509 12.93 -19.06 11.66
C PRO A 509 13.19 -18.64 10.22
N THR A 510 14.40 -18.12 9.97
CA THR A 510 14.83 -17.90 8.59
C THR A 510 14.90 -19.21 7.81
N LYS A 511 14.65 -19.14 6.50
CA LYS A 511 14.46 -20.33 5.65
C LYS A 511 15.69 -21.26 5.63
N ASN A 512 16.90 -20.70 5.72
CA ASN A 512 18.16 -21.44 5.64
C ASN A 512 19.13 -20.85 6.69
N ILE A 513 20.04 -21.67 7.23
CA ILE A 513 21.10 -21.23 8.16
C ILE A 513 21.90 -20.04 7.59
N SER A 514 22.19 -20.05 6.29
CA SER A 514 22.90 -18.95 5.62
C SER A 514 22.17 -17.60 5.63
N SER A 515 20.88 -17.59 6.00
CA SER A 515 20.10 -16.36 6.12
C SER A 515 20.35 -15.70 7.48
N ILE A 516 20.82 -16.46 8.48
CA ILE A 516 21.24 -15.93 9.78
C ILE A 516 22.53 -15.13 9.57
N ARG A 517 22.48 -13.81 9.74
CA ARG A 517 23.60 -12.92 9.42
C ARG A 517 23.47 -11.56 10.10
N HIS A 518 24.61 -10.89 10.22
CA HIS A 518 24.69 -9.48 10.57
C HIS A 518 24.87 -8.66 9.31
N VAL A 519 24.06 -7.61 9.15
CA VAL A 519 24.10 -6.73 7.99
C VAL A 519 24.61 -5.37 8.43
N ALA A 520 25.88 -5.08 8.17
CA ALA A 520 26.45 -3.76 8.39
C ALA A 520 25.70 -2.68 7.59
N VAL A 521 25.41 -1.56 8.24
CA VAL A 521 24.72 -0.41 7.65
C VAL A 521 25.55 0.86 7.90
N ASP A 522 25.39 1.84 7.03
CA ASP A 522 26.11 3.12 7.17
C ASP A 522 25.46 4.02 8.25
N PRO A 523 26.17 5.04 8.74
CA PRO A 523 25.67 5.94 9.79
C PRO A 523 24.37 6.66 9.44
N GLU A 524 24.14 6.99 8.17
CA GLU A 524 22.89 7.63 7.73
C GLU A 524 21.70 6.67 7.95
N MET A 525 21.86 5.37 7.71
CA MET A 525 20.82 4.39 8.03
C MET A 525 20.55 4.29 9.53
N MET A 526 21.61 4.28 10.36
CA MET A 526 21.48 4.19 11.81
C MET A 526 20.74 5.41 12.38
N ILE A 527 21.09 6.62 11.91
CA ILE A 527 20.39 7.86 12.27
C ILE A 527 18.92 7.78 11.87
N MET A 528 18.60 7.29 10.66
CA MET A 528 17.19 7.20 10.23
C MET A 528 16.38 6.19 11.05
N LEU A 529 16.99 5.09 11.50
CA LEU A 529 16.32 4.12 12.38
C LEU A 529 16.10 4.69 13.78
N ASP A 530 17.10 5.36 14.35
CA ASP A 530 17.00 6.03 15.64
C ASP A 530 15.94 7.15 15.63
N LEU A 531 15.92 7.99 14.59
CA LEU A 531 14.87 9.00 14.41
C LEU A 531 13.48 8.37 14.31
N TYR A 532 13.35 7.23 13.63
CA TYR A 532 12.08 6.51 13.52
C TYR A 532 11.64 5.92 14.87
N ILE A 533 12.55 5.34 15.64
CA ILE A 533 12.28 4.79 16.98
C ILE A 533 11.82 5.90 17.92
N ARG A 534 12.54 7.03 17.96
CA ARG A 534 12.13 8.19 18.76
C ARG A 534 10.77 8.72 18.34
N TRP A 535 10.53 8.80 17.04
CA TRP A 535 9.22 9.20 16.52
C TRP A 535 8.10 8.25 16.95
N GLN A 536 8.36 6.93 16.99
CA GLN A 536 7.39 5.96 17.52
C GLN A 536 7.12 6.21 19.00
N ASP A 537 8.16 6.45 19.79
CA ASP A 537 8.05 6.69 21.24
C ASP A 537 7.31 8.00 21.54
N GLU A 538 7.62 9.09 20.82
CA GLU A 538 6.97 10.40 20.96
C GLU A 538 5.47 10.39 20.61
N HIS A 539 5.05 9.44 19.78
CA HIS A 539 3.68 9.35 19.28
C HIS A 539 2.93 8.09 19.75
N ASP A 540 3.50 7.37 20.74
CA ASP A 540 2.94 6.16 21.32
C ASP A 540 2.53 5.11 20.26
N VAL A 541 3.39 4.90 19.25
CA VAL A 541 3.13 3.96 18.15
C VAL A 541 3.35 2.53 18.64
N GLU A 542 2.26 1.83 18.92
CA GLU A 542 2.28 0.46 19.41
C GLU A 542 2.73 -0.56 18.35
N THR A 543 3.59 -1.48 18.78
CA THR A 543 4.12 -2.58 17.96
C THR A 543 3.95 -3.94 18.65
N LEU A 544 3.82 -4.99 17.85
CA LEU A 544 3.71 -6.38 18.32
C LEU A 544 5.09 -6.91 18.71
N GLU A 545 5.20 -7.56 19.88
CA GLU A 545 6.38 -8.33 20.32
C GLU A 545 7.73 -7.61 20.11
N ASN A 546 7.80 -6.31 20.43
CA ASN A 546 8.98 -5.44 20.23
C ASN A 546 9.46 -5.33 18.76
N THR A 547 8.64 -5.73 17.79
CA THR A 547 8.96 -5.57 16.36
C THR A 547 9.03 -4.10 16.00
N LEU A 548 9.88 -3.77 15.04
CA LEU A 548 10.08 -2.39 14.63
C LEU A 548 8.90 -1.85 13.81
N PHE A 549 8.13 -2.72 13.15
CA PHE A 549 7.17 -2.30 12.13
C PHE A 549 5.73 -2.81 12.31
N ASN A 550 5.52 -3.96 12.97
CA ASN A 550 4.21 -4.62 12.93
C ASN A 550 3.30 -4.07 14.02
N SER A 551 2.10 -3.63 13.64
CA SER A 551 1.14 -3.02 14.54
C SER A 551 0.02 -4.00 14.93
N PRO A 552 -0.51 -3.96 16.17
CA PRO A 552 -1.70 -4.75 16.53
C PRO A 552 -2.95 -4.31 15.75
N TYR A 553 -2.92 -3.11 15.15
CA TYR A 553 -4.08 -2.53 14.47
C TYR A 553 -4.18 -2.89 12.99
N GLY A 554 -3.14 -3.47 12.38
CA GLY A 554 -3.20 -3.87 10.97
C GLY A 554 -1.93 -4.50 10.41
N ASP A 555 -2.13 -5.33 9.39
CA ASP A 555 -1.06 -6.05 8.70
C ASP A 555 -0.40 -5.20 7.60
N ILE A 556 0.93 -5.38 7.45
CA ILE A 556 1.71 -4.75 6.39
C ILE A 556 1.88 -5.75 5.25
N PHE A 557 1.28 -5.42 4.09
CA PHE A 557 1.40 -6.23 2.89
C PHE A 557 2.37 -5.63 1.87
N ASN A 558 3.00 -6.52 1.09
CA ASN A 558 3.86 -6.13 -0.04
C ASN A 558 3.16 -5.19 -1.03
N SER A 559 1.85 -5.36 -1.25
CA SER A 559 1.05 -4.51 -2.14
C SER A 559 1.00 -3.06 -1.66
N THR A 560 0.83 -2.84 -0.36
CA THR A 560 0.80 -1.51 0.27
C THR A 560 2.15 -0.80 0.10
N ILE A 561 3.25 -1.53 0.36
CA ILE A 561 4.61 -0.98 0.17
C ILE A 561 4.89 -0.68 -1.31
N ASN A 562 4.50 -1.58 -2.22
CA ASN A 562 4.69 -1.36 -3.66
C ASN A 562 3.93 -0.12 -4.16
N LYS A 563 2.72 0.14 -3.65
CA LYS A 563 1.96 1.36 -3.99
C LYS A 563 2.72 2.60 -3.55
N LYS A 564 3.17 2.65 -2.30
CA LYS A 564 3.93 3.81 -1.79
C LYS A 564 5.27 3.99 -2.52
N MET A 565 5.94 2.90 -2.84
CA MET A 565 7.20 2.93 -3.59
C MET A 565 7.01 3.40 -5.04
N ALA A 566 5.91 3.00 -5.69
CA ALA A 566 5.57 3.48 -7.04
C ALA A 566 5.36 4.99 -7.05
N GLU A 567 4.58 5.52 -6.09
CA GLU A 567 4.39 6.97 -5.90
C GLU A 567 5.74 7.70 -5.79
N LEU A 568 6.62 7.25 -4.89
CA LEU A 568 7.92 7.89 -4.66
C LEU A 568 8.88 7.81 -5.87
N LEU A 569 8.80 6.75 -6.68
CA LEU A 569 9.59 6.60 -7.91
C LEU A 569 9.04 7.50 -9.03
N GLU A 570 7.73 7.57 -9.17
CA GLU A 570 7.05 8.40 -10.18
C GLU A 570 7.29 9.89 -9.95
N GLU A 571 7.33 10.34 -8.70
CA GLU A 571 7.67 11.73 -8.33
C GLU A 571 9.03 12.20 -8.89
N ILE A 572 9.97 11.28 -9.08
CA ILE A 572 11.32 11.55 -9.63
C ILE A 572 11.50 11.05 -11.07
N GLY A 573 10.40 10.69 -11.74
CA GLY A 573 10.41 10.27 -13.14
C GLY A 573 11.03 8.90 -13.39
N ILE A 574 11.13 8.04 -12.36
CA ILE A 574 11.66 6.68 -12.48
C ILE A 574 10.51 5.69 -12.61
N LYS A 575 10.64 4.74 -13.53
CA LYS A 575 9.64 3.68 -13.71
C LYS A 575 9.48 2.85 -12.42
N PRO A 576 8.24 2.58 -11.95
CA PRO A 576 8.00 1.78 -10.76
C PRO A 576 8.68 0.40 -10.78
N LEU A 577 9.20 0.01 -9.61
CA LEU A 577 9.69 -1.32 -9.33
C LEU A 577 8.82 -1.98 -8.25
N THR A 578 9.11 -3.24 -7.93
CA THR A 578 8.51 -3.92 -6.76
C THR A 578 9.54 -4.03 -5.65
N LEU A 579 9.08 -4.16 -4.40
CA LEU A 579 9.95 -4.24 -3.23
C LEU A 579 10.99 -5.36 -3.35
N HIS A 580 10.60 -6.50 -3.93
CA HIS A 580 11.53 -7.60 -4.20
C HIS A 580 12.65 -7.22 -5.16
N LYS A 581 12.38 -6.32 -6.13
CA LYS A 581 13.40 -5.81 -7.05
C LYS A 581 14.40 -4.88 -6.35
N LEU A 582 14.10 -4.29 -5.18
CA LEU A 582 15.11 -3.53 -4.42
C LEU A 582 16.26 -4.40 -3.93
N ARG A 583 16.01 -5.66 -3.59
CA ARG A 583 17.08 -6.62 -3.32
C ARG A 583 17.99 -6.81 -4.54
N HIS A 584 17.39 -6.85 -5.73
CA HIS A 584 18.16 -6.93 -6.96
C HIS A 584 18.93 -5.64 -7.25
N THR A 585 18.34 -4.49 -6.95
CA THR A 585 19.00 -3.19 -7.00
C THR A 585 20.19 -3.10 -6.07
N HIS A 586 20.05 -3.51 -4.81
CA HIS A 586 21.14 -3.50 -3.83
C HIS A 586 22.33 -4.33 -4.31
N ALA A 587 22.07 -5.54 -4.81
CA ALA A 587 23.11 -6.40 -5.39
C ALA A 587 23.78 -5.75 -6.61
N SER A 588 22.99 -5.23 -7.54
CA SER A 588 23.49 -4.55 -8.75
C SER A 588 24.37 -3.35 -8.40
N TYR A 589 23.90 -2.52 -7.46
CA TYR A 589 24.62 -1.34 -6.99
C TYR A 589 25.97 -1.70 -6.37
N LEU A 590 26.04 -2.71 -5.49
CA LEU A 590 27.31 -3.15 -4.89
C LEU A 590 28.27 -3.73 -5.93
N ILE A 591 27.78 -4.52 -6.88
CA ILE A 591 28.59 -5.07 -7.97
C ILE A 591 29.13 -3.94 -8.84
N ALA A 592 28.32 -2.95 -9.20
CA ALA A 592 28.74 -1.77 -9.95
C ALA A 592 29.78 -0.93 -9.17
N LYS A 593 29.76 -0.99 -7.83
CA LYS A 593 30.78 -0.42 -6.94
C LYS A 593 31.97 -1.35 -6.69
N LYS A 594 32.13 -2.41 -7.50
CA LYS A 594 33.25 -3.37 -7.49
C LYS A 594 33.38 -4.17 -6.18
N VAL A 595 32.29 -4.33 -5.42
CA VAL A 595 32.29 -5.23 -4.27
C VAL A 595 32.32 -6.68 -4.76
N PRO A 596 33.20 -7.55 -4.20
CA PRO A 596 33.28 -8.95 -4.63
C PRO A 596 31.94 -9.68 -4.52
N ILE A 597 31.62 -10.53 -5.50
CA ILE A 597 30.33 -11.24 -5.58
C ILE A 597 30.08 -12.10 -4.36
N GLU A 598 31.13 -12.73 -3.84
CA GLU A 598 31.09 -13.62 -2.68
C GLU A 598 30.65 -12.83 -1.43
N VAL A 599 31.13 -11.59 -1.29
CA VAL A 599 30.73 -10.68 -0.22
C VAL A 599 29.27 -10.23 -0.39
N VAL A 600 28.86 -9.89 -1.62
CA VAL A 600 27.46 -9.54 -1.93
C VAL A 600 26.53 -10.73 -1.65
N ALA A 601 26.91 -11.95 -2.03
CA ALA A 601 26.15 -13.17 -1.78
C ALA A 601 25.96 -13.44 -0.30
N LYS A 602 27.05 -13.33 0.49
CA LYS A 602 27.02 -13.47 1.95
C LYS A 602 26.11 -12.42 2.58
N ARG A 603 26.22 -11.14 2.18
CA ARG A 603 25.35 -10.05 2.66
C ARG A 603 23.88 -10.31 2.41
N LEU A 604 23.53 -10.90 1.26
CA LEU A 604 22.15 -11.21 0.91
C LEU A 604 21.66 -12.53 1.55
N GLY A 605 22.52 -13.35 2.14
CA GLY A 605 22.17 -14.66 2.68
C GLY A 605 21.83 -15.69 1.58
N HIS A 606 22.56 -15.65 0.47
CA HIS A 606 22.50 -16.67 -0.58
C HIS A 606 23.51 -17.80 -0.29
N THR A 607 23.06 -19.05 -0.32
CA THR A 607 23.94 -20.23 -0.26
C THR A 607 24.69 -20.48 -1.58
N ASP A 608 24.16 -19.99 -2.70
CA ASP A 608 24.69 -20.25 -4.04
C ASP A 608 24.91 -18.93 -4.81
N THR A 609 26.15 -18.68 -5.23
CA THR A 609 26.57 -17.53 -6.03
C THR A 609 26.11 -17.62 -7.48
N ASN A 610 25.72 -18.79 -7.99
CA ASN A 610 25.30 -18.99 -9.37
C ASN A 610 24.08 -18.16 -9.74
N MET A 611 23.17 -17.93 -8.78
CA MET A 611 22.01 -17.05 -9.02
C MET A 611 22.46 -15.61 -9.30
N ILE A 612 23.43 -15.10 -8.54
CA ILE A 612 23.99 -13.76 -8.71
C ILE A 612 24.78 -13.70 -10.02
N ARG A 613 25.67 -14.65 -10.30
CA ARG A 613 26.42 -14.72 -11.56
C ARG A 613 25.50 -14.78 -12.79
N LYS A 614 24.44 -15.59 -12.73
CA LYS A 614 23.44 -15.69 -13.81
C LYS A 614 22.64 -14.39 -14.00
N THR A 615 22.39 -13.65 -12.93
CA THR A 615 21.57 -12.43 -12.96
C THR A 615 22.38 -11.19 -13.33
N TYR A 616 23.63 -11.11 -12.89
CA TYR A 616 24.49 -9.92 -13.00
C TYR A 616 25.75 -10.13 -13.85
N GLY A 617 25.91 -11.28 -14.51
CA GLY A 617 27.13 -11.62 -15.26
C GLY A 617 27.52 -10.62 -16.36
N HIS A 618 26.59 -9.82 -16.87
CA HIS A 618 26.89 -8.75 -17.84
C HIS A 618 27.63 -7.57 -17.19
N LEU A 619 27.31 -7.20 -15.95
CA LEU A 619 28.01 -6.15 -15.20
C LEU A 619 29.46 -6.54 -14.88
N LEU A 620 29.72 -7.84 -14.74
CA LEU A 620 31.07 -8.37 -14.57
C LEU A 620 31.91 -8.22 -15.84
N LYS A 621 31.34 -8.48 -17.02
CA LYS A 621 32.05 -8.33 -18.29
C LYS A 621 32.54 -6.91 -18.52
N GLU A 622 31.71 -5.91 -18.24
CA GLU A 622 32.13 -4.50 -18.33
C GLU A 622 33.26 -4.16 -17.34
N THR A 623 33.29 -4.84 -16.19
CA THR A 623 34.34 -4.68 -15.19
C THR A 623 35.64 -5.38 -15.63
N GLU A 624 35.52 -6.56 -16.23
CA GLU A 624 36.63 -7.33 -16.83
C GLU A 624 37.27 -6.58 -17.99
N GLU A 625 36.49 -6.02 -18.92
CA GLU A 625 37.02 -5.25 -20.07
C GLU A 625 37.82 -4.02 -19.63
N LYS A 626 37.35 -3.31 -18.59
CA LYS A 626 38.09 -2.21 -17.98
C LYS A 626 39.33 -2.70 -17.24
N GLY A 627 39.26 -3.85 -16.57
CA GLY A 627 40.40 -4.48 -15.90
C GLY A 627 41.48 -4.89 -16.90
N ILE A 628 41.10 -5.50 -18.02
CA ILE A 628 42.01 -5.88 -19.11
C ILE A 628 42.65 -4.62 -19.71
N SER A 629 41.87 -3.57 -19.95
CA SER A 629 42.42 -2.29 -20.45
C SER A 629 43.45 -1.68 -19.48
N GLN A 630 43.22 -1.81 -18.17
CA GLN A 630 44.15 -1.36 -17.14
C GLN A 630 45.39 -2.24 -17.06
N ILE A 631 45.26 -3.57 -17.19
CA ILE A 631 46.40 -4.50 -17.28
C ILE A 631 47.26 -4.15 -18.49
N LEU A 632 46.64 -3.98 -19.67
CA LEU A 632 47.31 -3.57 -20.92
C LEU A 632 47.99 -2.20 -20.85
N SER A 633 47.65 -1.36 -19.87
CA SER A 633 48.32 -0.07 -19.63
C SER A 633 49.46 -0.15 -18.63
N LEU A 634 49.57 -1.28 -17.89
CA LEU A 634 50.57 -1.53 -16.86
C LEU A 634 51.65 -2.52 -17.29
N ILE A 635 51.40 -3.27 -18.36
CA ILE A 635 52.37 -4.08 -19.12
C ILE A 635 52.75 -3.32 -20.38
#